data_AF-A0AAW4BJU3-F1
#
_entry.id   AF-A0AAW4BJU3-F1
#
_cell.length_a   1.000
_cell.length_b   1.000
_cell.length_c   1.000
_cell.angle_alpha   90.00
_cell.angle_beta   90.00
_cell.angle_gamma   90.00
#
_symmetry.space_group_name_H-M   'P 1'
#
loop_
_entity.id
_entity.type
_entity.pdbx_description
1 polymer ?
#
loop_
_entity_poly.entity_id
_entity_poly.type
_entity_poly.pdbx_seq_one_letter_code
_entity_poly.pdbx_strand_id
1 'polypeptide(L)'
;MPKVEIGSITMQLNRKAIKNLHISVLPPDGRVRVSAPESMTETAIRMAVISRIPWIKKQQSDFAKQPRQSDREMVSGECHYLWGRRYRLNLIERSGKHEIKLGRGRLHLYANTATTLE
;
A
#
# COMPACT_ATOMS: atom_id res chain seq x y z
N MET A 1 6.44 -19.69 -1.72
CA MET A 1 7.82 -19.19 -1.54
C MET A 1 8.25 -19.47 -0.11
N PRO A 2 9.44 -20.05 0.13
CA PRO A 2 9.91 -20.32 1.47
C PRO A 2 10.10 -19.02 2.26
N LYS A 3 9.62 -19.02 3.51
CA LYS A 3 9.87 -17.95 4.48
C LYS A 3 11.12 -18.31 5.27
N VAL A 4 12.02 -17.35 5.43
CA VAL A 4 13.26 -17.51 6.19
C VAL A 4 13.29 -16.43 7.26
N GLU A 5 13.76 -16.79 8.45
CA GLU A 5 13.92 -15.86 9.57
C GLU A 5 15.40 -15.65 9.88
N ILE A 6 15.81 -14.39 9.93
CA ILE A 6 17.17 -14.00 10.29
C ILE A 6 17.06 -12.92 11.36
N GLY A 7 17.36 -13.30 12.61
CA GLY A 7 17.17 -12.43 13.77
C GLY A 7 15.70 -12.06 13.93
N SER A 8 15.40 -10.75 13.85
CA SER A 8 14.03 -10.21 13.99
C SER A 8 13.32 -9.96 12.65
N ILE A 9 13.85 -10.42 11.52
CA ILE A 9 13.29 -10.16 10.19
C ILE A 9 12.84 -11.46 9.53
N THR A 10 11.54 -11.55 9.24
CA THR A 10 10.95 -12.57 8.38
C THR A 10 11.01 -12.10 6.93
N MET A 11 11.56 -12.92 6.04
CA MET A 11 11.68 -12.59 4.61
C MET A 11 11.29 -13.73 3.70
N GLN A 12 10.86 -13.38 2.50
CA GLN A 12 10.67 -14.33 1.41
C GLN A 12 11.96 -14.46 0.62
N LEU A 13 12.57 -15.64 0.63
CA LEU A 13 13.77 -15.92 -0.16
C LEU A 13 13.38 -16.48 -1.52
N ASN A 14 13.88 -15.84 -2.57
CA ASN A 14 13.71 -16.26 -3.96
C ASN A 14 15.08 -16.44 -4.60
N ARG A 15 15.46 -17.68 -4.89
CA ARG A 15 16.70 -17.97 -5.62
C ARG A 15 16.43 -17.88 -7.12
N LYS A 16 17.28 -17.13 -7.83
CA LYS A 16 17.15 -16.88 -9.27
C LYS A 16 18.52 -16.90 -9.94
N ALA A 17 18.54 -17.14 -11.25
CA ALA A 17 19.70 -16.94 -12.12
C ALA A 17 20.02 -15.43 -12.30
N ILE A 18 20.49 -14.78 -11.24
CA ILE A 18 20.88 -13.36 -11.19
C ILE A 18 22.32 -13.24 -10.69
N LYS A 19 23.01 -12.15 -11.04
CA LYS A 19 24.39 -11.91 -10.60
C LYS A 19 24.51 -11.38 -9.17
N ASN A 20 23.55 -10.55 -8.75
CA ASN A 20 23.60 -9.81 -7.48
C ASN A 20 22.42 -10.13 -6.57
N LEU A 21 22.64 -10.03 -5.26
CA LEU A 21 21.56 -10.13 -4.27
C LEU A 21 20.79 -8.81 -4.21
N HIS A 22 19.46 -8.90 -4.24
CA HIS A 22 18.55 -7.76 -4.11
C HIS A 22 17.65 -7.93 -2.89
N ILE A 23 17.56 -6.88 -2.07
CA ILE A 23 16.65 -6.81 -0.92
C ILE A 23 15.61 -5.73 -1.22
N SER A 24 14.34 -6.08 -1.09
CA SER A 24 13.22 -5.15 -1.30
C SER A 24 12.29 -5.20 -0.11
N VAL A 25 11.83 -4.03 0.34
CA VAL A 25 10.78 -3.88 1.35
C VAL A 25 9.52 -3.46 0.61
N LEU A 26 8.49 -4.30 0.64
CA LEU A 26 7.29 -4.14 -0.16
C LEU A 26 6.21 -3.39 0.63
N PRO A 27 5.61 -2.33 0.08
CA PRO A 27 4.39 -1.75 0.64
C PRO A 27 3.21 -2.75 0.50
N PRO A 28 2.14 -2.61 1.29
CA PRO A 28 1.98 -1.66 2.39
C PRO A 28 2.60 -2.14 3.72
N ASP A 29 2.71 -3.45 3.94
CA ASP A 29 3.04 -4.03 5.25
C ASP A 29 4.55 -4.06 5.55
N GLY A 30 5.39 -3.59 4.62
CA GLY A 30 6.84 -3.64 4.77
C GLY A 30 7.40 -5.07 4.68
N ARG A 31 6.77 -5.95 3.89
CA ARG A 31 7.23 -7.34 3.72
C ARG A 31 8.59 -7.36 3.04
N VAL A 32 9.52 -8.14 3.59
CA VAL A 32 10.88 -8.22 3.03
C VAL A 32 10.96 -9.35 2.01
N ARG A 33 11.45 -9.03 0.82
CA ARG A 33 11.77 -9.98 -0.24
C ARG A 33 13.26 -9.93 -0.54
N VAL A 34 13.90 -11.10 -0.57
CA VAL A 34 15.29 -11.25 -0.95
C VAL A 34 15.36 -12.09 -2.21
N SER A 35 15.91 -11.52 -3.27
CA SER A 35 16.28 -12.27 -4.47
C SER A 35 17.78 -12.55 -4.42
N ALA A 36 18.17 -13.82 -4.41
CA ALA A 36 19.57 -14.24 -4.30
C ALA A 36 19.99 -15.07 -5.52
N PRO A 37 21.26 -14.98 -5.97
CA PRO A 37 21.83 -15.92 -6.93
C PRO A 37 21.70 -17.37 -6.46
N GLU A 38 21.47 -18.31 -7.37
CA GLU A 38 21.39 -19.74 -7.04
C GLU A 38 22.68 -20.26 -6.40
N SER A 39 23.84 -19.80 -6.87
CA SER A 39 25.17 -20.16 -6.37
C SER A 39 25.53 -19.54 -5.01
N MET A 40 24.73 -18.60 -4.50
CA MET A 40 25.06 -17.89 -3.26
C MET A 40 24.76 -18.75 -2.03
N THR A 41 25.72 -18.86 -1.11
CA THR A 41 25.56 -19.64 0.12
C THR A 41 24.57 -18.97 1.08
N GLU A 42 23.91 -19.77 1.91
CA GLU A 42 22.95 -19.26 2.90
C GLU A 42 23.63 -18.31 3.90
N THR A 43 24.85 -18.61 4.34
CA THR A 43 25.64 -17.75 5.22
C THR A 43 25.89 -16.38 4.59
N ALA A 44 26.23 -16.31 3.30
CA ALA A 44 26.44 -15.05 2.60
C ALA A 44 25.14 -14.24 2.51
N ILE A 45 24.01 -14.90 2.25
CA ILE A 45 22.68 -14.27 2.27
C ILE A 45 22.38 -13.70 3.66
N ARG A 46 22.65 -14.47 4.72
CA ARG A 46 22.43 -14.03 6.11
C ARG A 46 23.26 -12.79 6.44
N MET A 47 24.55 -12.79 6.11
CA MET A 47 25.43 -11.64 6.34
C MET A 47 24.98 -10.40 5.57
N ALA A 48 24.58 -10.56 4.30
CA ALA A 48 24.05 -9.47 3.50
C ALA A 48 22.79 -8.85 4.13
N VAL A 49 21.86 -9.68 4.61
CA VAL A 49 20.64 -9.20 5.26
C VAL A 49 20.95 -8.55 6.61
N ILE A 50 21.82 -9.13 7.43
CA ILE A 50 22.22 -8.56 8.73
C ILE A 50 22.78 -7.14 8.54
N SER A 51 23.65 -6.95 7.55
CA SER A 51 24.22 -5.62 7.24
C SER A 51 23.18 -4.57 6.83
N ARG A 52 21.99 -5.01 6.38
CA ARG A 52 20.90 -4.16 5.91
C ARG A 52 19.74 -4.06 6.88
N ILE A 53 19.80 -4.69 8.07
CA ILE A 53 18.75 -4.61 9.10
C ILE A 53 18.34 -3.15 9.41
N PRO A 54 19.27 -2.20 9.63
CA PRO A 54 18.88 -0.82 9.93
C PRO A 54 18.09 -0.15 8.80
N TRP A 55 18.50 -0.40 7.55
CA TRP A 55 17.80 0.10 6.38
C TRP A 55 16.41 -0.54 6.22
N ILE A 56 16.28 -1.85 6.42
CA ILE A 56 15.00 -2.56 6.36
C ILE A 56 14.03 -1.99 7.39
N LYS A 57 14.46 -1.83 8.65
CA LYS A 57 13.62 -1.27 9.72
C LYS A 57 13.18 0.15 9.41
N LYS A 58 14.06 0.97 8.84
CA LYS A 58 13.71 2.33 8.39
C LYS A 58 12.60 2.28 7.34
N GLN A 59 12.77 1.48 6.28
CA GLN A 59 11.75 1.35 5.24
C GLN A 59 10.42 0.83 5.78
N GLN A 60 10.43 -0.16 6.66
CA GLN A 60 9.21 -0.66 7.32
C GLN A 60 8.52 0.43 8.14
N SER A 61 9.28 1.23 8.91
CA SER A 61 8.73 2.37 9.64
C SER A 61 8.15 3.43 8.70
N ASP A 62 8.80 3.70 7.58
CA ASP A 62 8.34 4.70 6.61
C ASP A 62 7.00 4.26 5.99
N PHE A 63 6.87 2.98 5.60
CA PHE A 63 5.60 2.43 5.10
C PHE A 63 4.50 2.34 6.16
N ALA A 64 4.85 2.10 7.42
CA ALA A 64 3.89 2.09 8.53
C ALA A 64 3.36 3.50 8.86
N LYS A 65 4.21 4.52 8.70
CA LYS A 65 3.86 5.94 8.92
C LYS A 65 3.17 6.57 7.72
N GLN A 66 3.27 5.96 6.54
CA GLN A 66 2.68 6.51 5.33
C GLN A 66 1.16 6.61 5.51
N PRO A 67 0.56 7.82 5.41
CA PRO A 67 -0.88 7.98 5.52
C PRO A 67 -1.53 7.21 4.38
N ARG A 68 -2.27 6.16 4.74
CA ARG A 68 -3.04 5.39 3.76
C ARG A 68 -4.36 6.08 3.54
N GLN A 69 -4.80 6.11 2.29
CA GLN A 69 -6.20 6.40 2.01
C GLN A 69 -7.01 5.27 2.65
N SER A 70 -7.85 5.60 3.62
CA SER A 70 -8.88 4.68 4.09
C SER A 70 -9.75 4.27 2.90
N ASP A 71 -10.35 3.08 2.98
CA ASP A 71 -11.37 2.71 2.01
C ASP A 71 -12.43 3.80 1.96
N ARG A 72 -12.86 4.15 0.74
CA ARG A 72 -13.82 5.23 0.54
C ARG A 72 -15.19 4.70 0.89
N GLU A 73 -15.79 5.23 1.96
CA GLU A 73 -17.11 4.82 2.44
C GLU A 73 -18.22 5.50 1.62
N MET A 74 -17.88 6.51 0.80
CA MET A 74 -18.80 7.30 -0.02
C MET A 74 -19.89 8.00 0.81
N VAL A 75 -19.55 8.40 2.04
CA VAL A 75 -20.46 9.04 2.99
C VAL A 75 -20.35 10.57 2.94
N SER A 76 -21.47 11.24 3.22
CA SER A 76 -21.48 12.71 3.37
C SER A 76 -20.48 13.16 4.44
N GLY A 77 -19.61 14.11 4.08
CA GLY A 77 -18.54 14.61 4.94
C GLY A 77 -17.15 14.02 4.62
N GLU A 78 -17.08 12.89 3.91
CA GLU A 78 -15.82 12.30 3.45
C GLU A 78 -15.09 13.27 2.51
N CYS A 79 -13.75 13.25 2.53
CA CYS A 79 -12.94 14.10 1.66
C CYS A 79 -12.45 13.34 0.42
N HIS A 80 -12.84 13.80 -0.76
CA HIS A 80 -12.44 13.24 -2.05
C HIS A 80 -11.57 14.23 -2.82
N TYR A 81 -10.57 13.70 -3.51
CA TYR A 81 -9.76 14.50 -4.43
C TYR A 81 -10.36 14.45 -5.84
N LEU A 82 -10.60 15.62 -6.43
CA LEU A 82 -10.95 15.78 -7.84
C LEU A 82 -9.94 16.75 -8.46
N TRP A 83 -9.21 16.29 -9.48
CA TRP A 83 -8.13 17.04 -10.15
C TRP A 83 -7.10 17.64 -9.18
N GLY A 84 -6.69 16.85 -8.17
CA GLY A 84 -5.70 17.28 -7.17
C GLY A 84 -6.22 18.25 -6.11
N ARG A 85 -7.50 18.65 -6.15
CA ARG A 85 -8.13 19.48 -5.12
C ARG A 85 -9.03 18.66 -4.20
N ARG A 86 -8.94 18.91 -2.90
CA ARG A 86 -9.74 18.24 -1.87
C ARG A 86 -11.12 18.88 -1.78
N TYR A 87 -12.17 18.08 -1.90
CA TYR A 87 -13.57 18.47 -1.74
C TYR A 87 -14.25 17.58 -0.69
N ARG A 88 -15.18 18.13 0.09
CA ARG A 88 -16.07 17.32 0.94
C ARG A 88 -17.22 16.77 0.11
N LEU A 89 -17.46 15.47 0.22
CA LEU A 89 -18.60 14.79 -0.38
C LEU A 89 -19.87 15.21 0.32
N ASN A 90 -20.92 15.41 -0.46
CA ASN A 90 -22.28 15.54 0.00
C ASN A 90 -23.12 14.57 -0.82
N LEU A 91 -23.44 13.42 -0.23
CA LEU A 91 -24.33 12.42 -0.79
C LEU A 91 -25.77 12.90 -0.63
N ILE A 92 -26.48 12.99 -1.74
CA ILE A 92 -27.88 13.39 -1.82
C ILE A 92 -28.65 12.23 -2.42
N GLU A 93 -29.47 11.59 -1.60
CA GLU A 93 -30.34 10.53 -2.06
C GLU A 93 -31.49 11.11 -2.89
N ARG A 94 -31.65 10.62 -4.12
CA ARG A 94 -32.79 10.97 -4.98
C ARG A 94 -33.16 9.83 -5.90
N SER A 95 -34.45 9.71 -6.21
CA SER A 95 -34.90 8.85 -7.29
C SER A 95 -34.51 9.47 -8.64
N GLY A 96 -33.81 8.72 -9.49
CA GLY A 96 -33.42 9.15 -10.83
C GLY A 96 -31.95 8.94 -11.17
N LYS A 97 -31.47 9.66 -12.18
CA LYS A 97 -30.12 9.49 -12.74
C LYS A 97 -29.04 9.88 -11.71
N HIS A 98 -28.02 9.02 -11.60
CA HIS A 98 -26.84 9.31 -10.80
C HIS A 98 -26.03 10.44 -11.45
N GLU A 99 -25.64 11.44 -10.68
CA GLU A 99 -24.82 12.54 -11.18
C GLU A 99 -23.85 13.04 -10.12
N ILE A 100 -22.72 13.60 -10.58
CA ILE A 100 -21.74 14.27 -9.73
C ILE A 100 -21.68 15.74 -10.15
N LYS A 101 -21.85 16.65 -9.20
CA LYS A 101 -21.78 18.10 -9.43
C LYS A 101 -20.82 18.75 -8.45
N LEU A 102 -20.00 19.66 -8.95
CA LEU A 102 -19.18 20.53 -8.09
C LEU A 102 -19.98 21.79 -7.74
N GLY A 103 -20.12 22.11 -6.46
CA GLY A 103 -20.89 23.28 -6.03
C GLY A 103 -20.48 23.74 -4.64
N ARG A 104 -20.36 25.05 -4.44
CA ARG A 104 -20.03 25.67 -3.13
C ARG A 104 -18.80 25.03 -2.43
N GLY A 105 -17.80 24.62 -3.20
CA GLY A 105 -16.60 23.95 -2.67
C GLY A 105 -16.82 22.52 -2.17
N ARG A 106 -17.92 21.86 -2.57
CA ARG A 106 -18.28 20.49 -2.24
C ARG A 106 -18.52 19.66 -3.50
N LEU A 107 -18.33 18.35 -3.35
CA LEU A 107 -18.65 17.35 -4.37
C LEU A 107 -20.03 16.78 -4.05
N HIS A 108 -21.03 17.13 -4.83
CA HIS A 108 -22.39 16.61 -4.68
C HIS A 108 -22.54 15.33 -5.49
N LEU A 109 -22.74 14.21 -4.81
CA LEU A 109 -23.07 12.94 -5.43
C LEU A 109 -24.56 12.71 -5.25
N TYR A 110 -25.28 12.61 -6.34
CA TYR A 110 -26.69 12.23 -6.33
C TYR A 110 -26.78 10.75 -6.69
N ALA A 111 -27.30 9.95 -5.78
CA ALA A 111 -27.46 8.51 -5.97
C ALA A 111 -28.87 8.08 -5.59
N ASN A 112 -29.34 6.98 -6.16
CA ASN A 112 -30.59 6.36 -5.73
C ASN A 112 -30.37 5.67 -4.37
N THR A 113 -31.37 5.71 -3.49
CA THR A 113 -31.37 5.05 -2.17
C THR A 113 -31.11 3.54 -2.26
N ALA A 114 -31.40 2.89 -3.39
CA ALA A 114 -31.11 1.47 -3.62
C ALA A 114 -29.69 1.18 -4.16
N THR A 115 -28.80 2.17 -4.23
CA THR A 115 -27.46 2.00 -4.82
C THR A 115 -26.49 1.40 -3.80
N THR A 116 -25.91 0.26 -4.14
CA THR A 116 -24.82 -0.36 -3.37
C THR A 116 -23.48 0.30 -3.70
N LEU A 117 -22.49 0.15 -2.82
CA LEU A 117 -21.14 0.71 -2.97
C LEU A 117 -20.27 0.02 -4.06
N GLU A 118 -20.75 -1.06 -4.69
CA GLU A 118 -20.04 -1.89 -5.68
C GLU A 118 -20.38 -1.55 -7.14
#